data_AF-A0A9N9E0C9-F1
#
_entry.id   AF-A0A9N9E0C9-F1
#
_cell.length_a   1.000
_cell.length_b   1.000
_cell.length_c   1.000
_cell.angle_alpha   90.00
_cell.angle_beta   90.00
_cell.angle_gamma   90.00
#
_symmetry.space_group_name_H-M   'P 1'
#
loop_
_entity.id
_entity.type
_entity.pdbx_description
1 polymer ?
#
loop_
_entity_poly.entity_id
_entity_poly.type
_entity_poly.pdbx_seq_one_letter_code
_entity_poly.pdbx_strand_id
1 'polypeptide(L)'
;LDATKFSASKSQRKVIGKFNRFIQGTWVPSGADDGSEVVNNRTQSKSKKEAQKAFDLSESIHISEEHEGWKHQFKVVMEPSSVTDEKFNLFKKYQTIIHQEPPSKVSARGYERFLVESPLKANGTLIAVAVLDILPRFVSSVYFMYDPEYSFLGLGKYSALREIALANELREDGRDELKYYYMGYYIHSCPKMRYKGQYRPSYLCDPITKEWHPFEKWIPELEKNPFVTFATHVPTTADGKLPPPGMLDASSLTYDDIAHVPVYVSRGMKYVKTYVKDEPTLKENEERIREIKEHTAA
;
A
#
# COMPACT_ATOMS: atom_id res chain seq x y z
N LEU A 1 -11.72 1.74 -0.78
CA LEU A 1 -12.21 1.78 -2.18
C LEU A 1 -13.41 0.86 -2.28
N ASP A 2 -14.53 1.28 -2.86
CA ASP A 2 -15.62 0.36 -3.21
C ASP A 2 -15.25 -0.38 -4.50
N ALA A 3 -14.84 -1.64 -4.37
CA ALA A 3 -14.35 -2.47 -5.49
C ALA A 3 -15.47 -2.79 -6.50
N THR A 4 -16.73 -2.79 -6.05
CA THR A 4 -17.92 -3.11 -6.85
C THR A 4 -18.27 -2.01 -7.85
N LYS A 5 -17.87 -0.77 -7.54
CA LYS A 5 -18.09 0.43 -8.36
C LYS A 5 -16.82 0.91 -9.05
N PHE A 6 -15.69 0.24 -8.82
CA PHE A 6 -14.42 0.67 -9.37
C PHE A 6 -14.42 0.49 -10.89
N SER A 7 -13.94 1.52 -11.59
CA SER A 7 -13.66 1.44 -13.03
C SER A 7 -12.23 1.88 -13.30
N ALA A 8 -11.47 1.03 -13.99
CA ALA A 8 -10.10 1.33 -14.33
C ALA A 8 -10.02 2.54 -15.28
N SER A 9 -9.23 3.54 -14.90
CA SER A 9 -8.88 4.68 -15.74
C SER A 9 -8.02 4.28 -16.95
N LYS A 10 -7.90 5.17 -17.94
CA LYS A 10 -7.08 4.93 -19.14
C LYS A 10 -5.61 4.63 -18.80
N SER A 11 -5.06 5.24 -17.76
CA SER A 11 -3.68 5.00 -17.31
C SER A 11 -3.53 3.63 -16.64
N GLN A 12 -4.51 3.21 -15.82
CA GLN A 12 -4.53 1.88 -15.21
C GLN A 12 -4.68 0.77 -16.26
N ARG A 13 -5.57 0.94 -17.25
CA ARG A 13 -5.71 -0.02 -18.37
C ARG A 13 -4.43 -0.15 -19.19
N LYS A 14 -3.67 0.95 -19.36
CA LYS A 14 -2.36 0.91 -20.03
C LYS A 14 -1.34 0.08 -19.26
N VAL A 15 -1.38 0.09 -17.92
CA VAL A 15 -0.49 -0.76 -17.09
C VAL A 15 -0.81 -2.23 -17.34
N ILE A 16 -2.09 -2.63 -17.26
CA ILE A 16 -2.51 -4.01 -17.52
C ILE A 16 -2.13 -4.43 -18.94
N GLY A 17 -2.48 -3.61 -19.95
CA GLY A 17 -2.15 -3.92 -21.34
C GLY A 17 -0.64 -4.00 -21.62
N LYS A 18 0.18 -3.20 -20.92
CA LYS A 18 1.64 -3.29 -21.01
C LYS A 18 2.15 -4.58 -20.37
N PHE A 19 1.63 -4.94 -19.20
CA PHE A 19 1.95 -6.17 -18.51
C PHE A 19 1.64 -7.39 -19.39
N ASN A 20 0.42 -7.48 -19.93
CA ASN A 20 0.01 -8.61 -20.77
C ASN A 20 0.89 -8.74 -22.02
N ARG A 21 1.22 -7.62 -22.70
CA ARG A 21 2.13 -7.67 -23.86
C ARG A 21 3.56 -8.07 -23.50
N PHE A 22 4.02 -7.69 -22.32
CA PHE A 22 5.31 -8.14 -21.81
C PHE A 22 5.29 -9.66 -21.63
N ILE A 23 4.32 -10.21 -20.89
CA ILE A 23 4.21 -11.66 -20.68
C ILE A 23 4.07 -12.40 -22.01
N GLN A 24 3.25 -11.89 -22.92
CA GLN A 24 3.08 -12.44 -24.27
C GLN A 24 4.38 -12.43 -25.09
N GLY A 25 5.30 -11.49 -24.83
CA GLY A 25 6.50 -11.26 -25.63
C GLY A 25 6.30 -10.34 -26.83
N THR A 26 5.14 -9.68 -26.94
CA THR A 26 4.85 -8.69 -28.00
C THR A 26 5.32 -7.27 -27.65
N TRP A 27 5.90 -7.09 -26.47
CA TRP A 27 6.53 -5.84 -26.05
C TRP A 27 7.71 -6.14 -25.12
N VAL A 28 8.83 -5.44 -25.33
CA VAL A 28 10.02 -5.51 -24.48
C VAL A 28 10.39 -4.11 -23.98
N PRO A 29 11.00 -3.97 -22.78
CA PRO A 29 11.51 -2.69 -22.31
C PRO A 29 12.62 -2.15 -23.22
N SER A 30 12.60 -0.84 -23.46
CA SER A 30 13.62 -0.17 -24.27
C SER A 30 15.01 -0.38 -23.68
N GLY A 31 15.95 -0.91 -24.47
CA GLY A 31 17.32 -1.23 -24.04
C GLY A 31 17.57 -2.70 -23.69
N ALA A 32 16.55 -3.55 -23.70
CA ALA A 32 16.72 -5.00 -23.70
C ALA A 32 17.03 -5.45 -25.13
N ASP A 33 18.31 -5.43 -25.51
CA ASP A 33 18.77 -6.03 -26.77
C ASP A 33 18.89 -7.55 -26.53
N ASP A 34 17.79 -8.28 -26.76
CA ASP A 34 17.78 -9.75 -26.62
C ASP A 34 17.89 -10.49 -27.95
N GLY A 35 18.20 -9.77 -29.04
CA GLY A 35 18.35 -10.35 -30.38
C GLY A 35 17.06 -10.97 -30.95
N SER A 36 15.90 -10.79 -30.30
CA SER A 36 14.63 -11.29 -30.82
C SER A 36 14.10 -10.36 -31.92
N GLU A 37 13.73 -10.94 -33.06
CA GLU A 37 12.88 -10.24 -34.03
C GLU A 37 11.65 -9.75 -33.26
N VAL A 38 11.52 -8.43 -33.11
CA VAL A 38 10.26 -7.82 -32.70
C VAL A 38 9.24 -8.29 -33.70
N VAL A 39 8.42 -9.28 -33.32
CA VAL A 39 7.27 -9.69 -34.11
C VAL A 39 6.34 -8.48 -34.12
N ASN A 40 6.56 -7.63 -35.12
CA ASN A 40 5.72 -6.51 -35.47
C ASN A 40 4.44 -7.12 -36.04
N ASN A 41 3.59 -7.68 -35.17
CA ASN A 41 2.19 -7.93 -35.47
C ASN A 41 1.49 -6.58 -35.54
N ARG A 42 1.80 -5.82 -36.59
CA ARG A 42 1.13 -4.60 -37.00
C ARG A 42 -0.11 -4.97 -37.83
N THR A 43 -0.92 -5.88 -37.33
CA THR A 43 -2.24 -6.26 -37.86
C THR A 43 -2.87 -7.14 -36.77
N GLN A 44 -3.98 -6.79 -36.13
CA GLN A 44 -5.26 -6.49 -36.76
C GLN A 44 -5.87 -5.23 -36.17
N SER A 45 -6.38 -4.37 -37.05
CA SER A 45 -7.49 -3.47 -36.73
C SER A 45 -8.57 -4.31 -36.04
N LYS A 46 -8.70 -4.21 -34.71
CA LYS A 46 -9.85 -4.78 -34.00
C LYS A 46 -11.11 -4.34 -34.73
N SER A 47 -11.94 -5.31 -35.12
CA SER A 47 -13.23 -5.01 -35.73
C SER A 47 -13.96 -4.02 -34.82
N LYS A 48 -14.68 -3.04 -35.39
CA LYS A 48 -15.47 -2.06 -34.62
C LYS A 48 -16.43 -2.71 -33.60
N LYS A 49 -16.74 -4.01 -33.73
CA LYS A 49 -17.53 -4.80 -32.78
C LYS A 49 -16.80 -5.12 -31.46
N GLU A 50 -15.49 -5.40 -31.47
CA GLU A 50 -14.73 -5.67 -30.23
C GLU A 50 -14.41 -4.41 -29.43
N ALA A 51 -14.32 -3.26 -30.11
CA ALA A 51 -14.13 -1.96 -29.46
C ALA A 51 -15.34 -1.51 -28.61
N GLN A 52 -16.44 -2.27 -28.67
CA GLN A 52 -17.70 -1.97 -27.99
C GLN A 52 -17.92 -2.79 -26.70
N LYS A 53 -17.07 -3.79 -26.40
CA LYS A 53 -17.11 -4.51 -25.12
C LYS A 53 -16.60 -3.57 -24.02
N ALA A 54 -17.38 -3.44 -22.94
CA ALA A 54 -16.93 -2.73 -21.75
C ALA A 54 -15.62 -3.36 -21.23
N PHE A 55 -14.72 -2.54 -20.70
CA PHE A 55 -13.48 -3.05 -20.12
C PHE A 55 -13.81 -3.88 -18.87
N ASP A 56 -13.52 -5.17 -18.94
CA ASP A 56 -13.60 -6.08 -17.81
C ASP A 56 -12.23 -6.17 -17.12
N LEU A 57 -12.19 -5.81 -15.84
CA LEU A 57 -10.95 -5.80 -15.07
C LEU A 57 -10.43 -7.21 -14.79
N SER A 58 -11.32 -8.12 -14.39
CA SER A 58 -10.95 -9.48 -13.99
C SER A 58 -10.43 -10.26 -15.20
N GLU A 59 -11.18 -10.25 -16.30
CA GLU A 59 -10.77 -10.86 -17.57
C GLU A 59 -9.41 -10.30 -18.02
N SER A 60 -9.22 -8.99 -17.97
CA SER A 60 -7.97 -8.36 -18.42
C SER A 60 -6.75 -8.73 -17.57
N ILE A 61 -6.95 -9.01 -16.29
CA ILE A 61 -5.89 -9.40 -15.36
C ILE A 61 -5.53 -10.87 -15.52
N HIS A 62 -6.53 -11.75 -15.60
CA HIS A 62 -6.31 -13.20 -15.69
C HIS A 62 -5.72 -13.67 -17.02
N ILE A 63 -5.85 -12.88 -18.10
CA ILE A 63 -5.17 -13.16 -19.39
C ILE A 63 -3.68 -13.51 -19.18
N SER A 64 -2.94 -12.76 -18.37
CA SER A 64 -1.52 -13.07 -18.14
C SER A 64 -1.27 -14.30 -17.25
N GLU A 65 -2.26 -14.77 -16.51
CA GLU A 65 -2.16 -15.87 -15.56
C GLU A 65 -2.51 -17.24 -16.20
N GLU A 66 -3.29 -17.26 -17.28
CA GLU A 66 -3.92 -18.47 -17.85
C GLU A 66 -3.34 -18.93 -19.20
N HIS A 67 -2.27 -18.30 -19.69
CA HIS A 67 -1.73 -18.59 -21.03
C HIS A 67 -0.41 -19.37 -21.02
N GLU A 68 -0.49 -20.61 -21.52
CA GLU A 68 0.68 -21.40 -21.90
C GLU A 68 1.19 -21.02 -23.29
N GLY A 69 2.50 -21.10 -23.50
CA GLY A 69 3.14 -20.80 -24.79
C GLY A 69 3.46 -19.32 -25.05
N TRP A 70 3.13 -18.42 -24.12
CA TRP A 70 3.62 -17.04 -24.14
C TRP A 70 5.11 -16.97 -23.77
N LYS A 71 5.80 -15.91 -24.20
CA LYS A 71 7.26 -15.75 -23.98
C LYS A 71 7.64 -15.90 -22.51
N HIS A 72 6.80 -15.39 -21.61
CA HIS A 72 6.93 -15.59 -20.17
C HIS A 72 5.69 -16.33 -19.65
N GLN A 73 5.89 -17.13 -18.60
CA GLN A 73 4.80 -17.69 -17.81
C GLN A 73 4.68 -16.88 -16.52
N PHE A 74 3.51 -16.28 -16.29
CA PHE A 74 3.21 -15.57 -15.05
C PHE A 74 2.18 -16.35 -14.25
N LYS A 75 2.42 -16.48 -12.94
CA LYS A 75 1.52 -17.18 -12.03
C LYS A 75 1.34 -16.34 -10.76
N VAL A 76 0.10 -16.24 -10.32
CA VAL A 76 -0.25 -15.72 -8.99
C VAL A 76 -0.62 -16.92 -8.13
N VAL A 77 0.02 -17.03 -6.96
CA VAL A 77 -0.24 -18.11 -6.01
C VAL A 77 -0.66 -17.48 -4.69
N MET A 78 -1.87 -17.83 -4.23
CA MET A 78 -2.40 -17.38 -2.93
C MET A 78 -1.96 -18.35 -1.84
N GLU A 79 -1.43 -17.81 -0.77
CA GLU A 79 -0.54 -18.54 0.12
C GLU A 79 -0.56 -17.93 1.54
N PRO A 80 -0.68 -18.70 2.63
CA PRO A 80 -0.40 -18.22 3.98
C PRO A 80 0.97 -17.53 4.12
N SER A 81 1.08 -16.54 5.02
CA SER A 81 2.31 -15.74 5.12
C SER A 81 3.52 -16.52 5.65
N SER A 82 4.70 -16.39 5.01
CA SER A 82 5.77 -17.41 4.97
C SER A 82 7.21 -16.86 4.81
N VAL A 83 8.23 -17.46 5.47
CA VAL A 83 9.66 -17.05 5.30
C VAL A 83 10.26 -18.02 4.31
N THR A 84 10.82 -17.49 3.23
CA THR A 84 11.80 -18.22 2.42
C THR A 84 12.97 -17.31 2.11
N ASP A 85 14.12 -17.90 1.78
CA ASP A 85 15.28 -17.15 1.30
C ASP A 85 14.92 -16.28 0.09
N GLU A 86 14.09 -16.80 -0.81
CA GLU A 86 13.63 -16.08 -1.99
C GLU A 86 12.80 -14.84 -1.63
N LYS A 87 11.81 -14.97 -0.74
CA LYS A 87 10.97 -13.84 -0.28
C LYS A 87 11.79 -12.82 0.51
N PHE A 88 12.75 -13.27 1.32
CA PHE A 88 13.66 -12.38 2.06
C PHE A 88 14.63 -11.64 1.13
N ASN A 89 15.18 -12.30 0.11
CA ASN A 89 16.06 -11.68 -0.87
C ASN A 89 15.33 -10.60 -1.67
N LEU A 90 14.07 -10.87 -2.06
CA LEU A 90 13.21 -9.87 -2.68
C LEU A 90 12.96 -8.67 -1.76
N PHE A 91 12.59 -8.92 -0.50
CA PHE A 91 12.43 -7.86 0.52
C PHE A 91 13.69 -7.00 0.64
N LYS A 92 14.86 -7.65 0.74
CA LYS A 92 16.13 -6.96 0.86
C LYS A 92 16.45 -6.11 -0.36
N LYS A 93 16.25 -6.64 -1.56
CA LYS A 93 16.43 -5.91 -2.82
C LYS A 93 15.50 -4.69 -2.88
N TYR A 94 14.24 -4.87 -2.49
CA TYR A 94 13.25 -3.79 -2.48
C TYR A 94 13.59 -2.69 -1.47
N GLN A 95 13.90 -3.05 -0.22
CA GLN A 95 14.24 -2.08 0.83
C GLN A 95 15.49 -1.26 0.50
N THR A 96 16.52 -1.92 -0.02
CA THR A 96 17.78 -1.24 -0.34
C THR A 96 17.67 -0.32 -1.55
N ILE A 97 16.96 -0.74 -2.62
CA ILE A 97 16.89 0.04 -3.86
C ILE A 97 15.77 1.10 -3.83
N ILE A 98 14.57 0.73 -3.36
CA ILE A 98 13.39 1.59 -3.43
C ILE A 98 13.26 2.47 -2.16
N HIS A 99 13.51 1.89 -0.99
CA HIS A 99 13.44 2.62 0.28
C HIS A 99 14.77 3.25 0.69
N GLN A 100 15.87 2.93 -0.01
CA GLN A 100 17.22 3.42 0.29
C GLN A 100 17.66 3.08 1.72
N GLU A 101 17.18 1.96 2.26
CA GLU A 101 17.60 1.49 3.58
C GLU A 101 19.03 0.92 3.55
N PRO A 102 19.87 1.21 4.55
CA PRO A 102 21.19 0.61 4.65
C PRO A 102 21.08 -0.92 4.77
N PRO A 103 21.86 -1.71 4.01
CA PRO A 103 21.81 -3.17 4.07
C PRO A 103 22.01 -3.75 5.48
N SER A 104 22.74 -3.04 6.36
CA SER A 104 22.94 -3.40 7.76
C SER A 104 21.67 -3.36 8.61
N LYS A 105 20.64 -2.61 8.20
CA LYS A 105 19.34 -2.53 8.88
C LYS A 105 18.33 -3.56 8.38
N VAL A 106 18.64 -4.27 7.29
CA VAL A 106 17.73 -5.22 6.65
C VAL A 106 18.13 -6.66 7.04
N SER A 107 17.51 -7.18 8.10
CA SER A 107 17.81 -8.52 8.64
C SER A 107 16.67 -9.52 8.40
N ALA A 108 17.01 -10.81 8.27
CA ALA A 108 16.03 -11.89 8.11
C ALA A 108 15.07 -11.96 9.30
N ARG A 109 15.58 -11.80 10.53
CA ARG A 109 14.76 -11.73 11.75
C ARG A 109 13.82 -10.51 11.78
N GLY A 110 14.27 -9.37 11.25
CA GLY A 110 13.43 -8.18 11.11
C GLY A 110 12.31 -8.38 10.09
N TYR A 111 12.63 -9.01 8.96
CA TYR A 111 11.65 -9.43 7.96
C TYR A 111 10.63 -10.42 8.52
N GLU A 112 11.10 -11.46 9.21
CA GLU A 112 10.25 -12.50 9.81
C GLU A 112 9.26 -11.91 10.82
N ARG A 113 9.75 -11.10 11.75
CA ARG A 113 8.91 -10.40 12.74
C ARG A 113 7.90 -9.46 12.10
N PHE A 114 8.25 -8.87 10.96
CA PHE A 114 7.41 -7.86 10.30
C PHE A 114 6.33 -8.48 9.42
N LEU A 115 6.63 -9.57 8.71
CA LEU A 115 5.76 -10.04 7.62
C LEU A 115 5.30 -11.48 7.73
N VAL A 116 5.79 -12.33 8.65
CA VAL A 116 5.91 -13.75 8.32
C VAL A 116 5.16 -14.81 9.16
N GLU A 117 5.77 -15.44 10.17
CA GLU A 117 5.26 -16.64 10.88
C GLU A 117 4.32 -17.65 10.11
N SER A 118 4.77 -18.36 9.03
CA SER A 118 4.43 -19.77 8.59
C SER A 118 4.71 -20.15 7.07
N PRO A 119 5.52 -21.17 6.66
CA PRO A 119 6.25 -21.21 5.36
C PRO A 119 5.57 -21.81 4.08
N LEU A 120 5.94 -21.28 2.88
CA LEU A 120 5.59 -21.71 1.50
C LEU A 120 6.69 -21.38 0.46
N LYS A 121 6.83 -22.20 -0.59
CA LYS A 121 7.86 -22.12 -1.65
C LYS A 121 7.26 -21.81 -3.02
N ALA A 122 7.80 -20.82 -3.73
CA ALA A 122 7.48 -20.57 -5.13
C ALA A 122 8.39 -21.39 -6.06
N ASN A 123 7.87 -21.84 -7.20
CA ASN A 123 8.65 -22.45 -8.28
C ASN A 123 8.78 -21.42 -9.42
N GLY A 124 10.01 -21.00 -9.75
CA GLY A 124 10.28 -19.98 -10.77
C GLY A 124 11.06 -18.79 -10.18
N THR A 125 10.99 -17.63 -10.82
CA THR A 125 11.58 -16.38 -10.31
C THR A 125 10.51 -15.54 -9.63
N LEU A 126 10.63 -15.31 -8.31
CA LEU A 126 9.72 -14.43 -7.57
C LEU A 126 9.98 -12.94 -7.86
N ILE A 127 9.06 -12.30 -8.60
CA ILE A 127 9.19 -10.88 -8.99
C ILE A 127 8.36 -9.91 -8.13
N ALA A 128 7.40 -10.39 -7.35
CA ALA A 128 6.55 -9.58 -6.48
C ALA A 128 5.91 -10.39 -5.35
N VAL A 129 5.65 -9.74 -4.22
CA VAL A 129 4.91 -10.29 -3.08
C VAL A 129 3.96 -9.22 -2.55
N ALA A 130 2.69 -9.58 -2.40
CA ALA A 130 1.68 -8.82 -1.66
C ALA A 130 1.32 -9.57 -0.38
N VAL A 131 1.24 -8.87 0.75
CA VAL A 131 0.74 -9.37 2.02
C VAL A 131 -0.63 -8.75 2.25
N LEU A 132 -1.64 -9.60 2.36
CA LEU A 132 -3.05 -9.20 2.39
C LEU A 132 -3.77 -9.79 3.59
N ASP A 133 -4.65 -9.01 4.23
CA ASP A 133 -5.68 -9.57 5.13
C ASP A 133 -7.01 -9.68 4.38
N ILE A 134 -7.62 -10.86 4.43
CA ILE A 134 -8.97 -11.08 3.91
C ILE A 134 -9.95 -10.97 5.07
N LEU A 135 -10.68 -9.86 5.11
CA LEU A 135 -11.63 -9.53 6.17
C LEU A 135 -13.06 -9.63 5.65
N PRO A 136 -14.07 -9.76 6.53
CA PRO A 136 -15.46 -10.02 6.11
C PRO A 136 -16.00 -9.04 5.06
N ARG A 137 -15.55 -7.78 5.09
CA ARG A 137 -16.04 -6.72 4.20
C ARG A 137 -15.00 -6.21 3.19
N PHE A 138 -13.73 -6.60 3.33
CA PHE A 138 -12.67 -6.07 2.48
C PHE A 138 -11.39 -6.92 2.39
N VAL A 139 -10.69 -6.75 1.27
CA VAL A 139 -9.27 -7.13 1.15
C VAL A 139 -8.41 -5.94 1.62
N SER A 140 -7.49 -6.18 2.56
CA SER A 140 -6.57 -5.19 3.11
C SER A 140 -5.19 -5.37 2.53
N SER A 141 -4.66 -4.37 1.84
CA SER A 141 -3.27 -4.34 1.37
C SER A 141 -2.36 -3.92 2.52
N VAL A 142 -1.69 -4.89 3.15
CA VAL A 142 -0.82 -4.66 4.32
C VAL A 142 0.56 -4.22 3.85
N TYR A 143 1.13 -4.96 2.91
CA TYR A 143 2.48 -4.69 2.41
C TYR A 143 2.65 -5.21 0.98
N PHE A 144 3.41 -4.48 0.17
CA PHE A 144 3.74 -4.89 -1.19
C PHE A 144 5.21 -4.62 -1.49
N MET A 145 5.88 -5.61 -2.07
CA MET A 145 7.27 -5.51 -2.53
C MET A 145 7.43 -6.18 -3.88
N TYR A 146 8.39 -5.71 -4.66
CA TYR A 146 8.66 -6.25 -5.99
C TYR A 146 10.11 -6.12 -6.39
N ASP A 147 10.53 -6.87 -7.41
CA ASP A 147 11.88 -6.83 -7.93
C ASP A 147 12.06 -5.56 -8.77
N PRO A 148 12.95 -4.62 -8.38
CA PRO A 148 13.15 -3.35 -9.09
C PRO A 148 13.55 -3.49 -10.57
N GLU A 149 14.12 -4.62 -10.99
CA GLU A 149 14.41 -4.90 -12.41
C GLU A 149 13.14 -4.87 -13.27
N TYR A 150 11.99 -5.23 -12.68
CA TYR A 150 10.68 -5.23 -13.32
C TYR A 150 9.88 -3.94 -13.05
N SER A 151 10.52 -2.89 -12.52
CA SER A 151 9.87 -1.60 -12.24
C SER A 151 9.16 -0.98 -13.45
N PHE A 152 9.66 -1.24 -14.66
CA PHE A 152 9.05 -0.78 -15.92
C PHE A 152 7.63 -1.32 -16.11
N LEU A 153 7.24 -2.42 -15.46
CA LEU A 153 5.88 -2.97 -15.51
C LEU A 153 4.88 -2.20 -14.64
N GLY A 154 5.35 -1.34 -13.73
CA GLY A 154 4.47 -0.62 -12.82
C GLY A 154 3.78 -1.53 -11.80
N LEU A 155 4.53 -2.50 -11.24
CA LEU A 155 4.01 -3.59 -10.43
C LEU A 155 3.16 -3.15 -9.24
N GLY A 156 3.45 -2.00 -8.60
CA GLY A 156 2.59 -1.47 -7.53
C GLY A 156 1.17 -1.09 -7.98
N LYS A 157 1.02 -0.57 -9.21
CA LYS A 157 -0.31 -0.31 -9.79
C LYS A 157 -0.98 -1.59 -10.26
N TYR A 158 -0.20 -2.51 -10.82
CA TYR A 158 -0.72 -3.81 -11.24
C TYR A 158 -1.26 -4.60 -10.04
N SER A 159 -0.51 -4.67 -8.94
CA SER A 159 -0.93 -5.35 -7.69
C SER A 159 -2.23 -4.78 -7.16
N ALA A 160 -2.35 -3.45 -7.04
CA ALA A 160 -3.59 -2.83 -6.61
C ALA A 160 -4.78 -3.19 -7.52
N LEU A 161 -4.58 -3.31 -8.83
CA LEU A 161 -5.63 -3.72 -9.77
C LEU A 161 -5.98 -5.21 -9.61
N ARG A 162 -4.99 -6.08 -9.39
CA ARG A 162 -5.21 -7.51 -9.10
C ARG A 162 -5.93 -7.73 -7.77
N GLU A 163 -5.57 -6.97 -6.74
CA GLU A 163 -6.20 -7.01 -5.42
C GLU A 163 -7.66 -6.51 -5.46
N ILE A 164 -7.98 -5.54 -6.32
CA ILE A 164 -9.36 -5.13 -6.60
C ILE A 164 -10.14 -6.22 -7.32
N ALA A 165 -9.52 -6.89 -8.30
CA ALA A 165 -10.11 -8.04 -8.97
C ALA A 165 -10.40 -9.17 -7.96
N LEU A 166 -9.42 -9.49 -7.11
CA LEU A 166 -9.56 -10.47 -6.02
C LEU A 166 -10.73 -10.16 -5.08
N ALA A 167 -10.94 -8.89 -4.71
CA ALA A 167 -12.09 -8.51 -3.89
C ALA A 167 -13.44 -8.80 -4.58
N ASN A 168 -13.52 -8.62 -5.90
CA ASN A 168 -14.72 -8.96 -6.67
C ASN A 168 -14.87 -10.49 -6.84
N GLU A 169 -13.77 -11.20 -7.12
CA GLU A 169 -13.73 -12.68 -7.22
C GLU A 169 -14.21 -13.34 -5.93
N LEU A 170 -13.68 -12.92 -4.77
CA LEU A 170 -14.09 -13.46 -3.46
C LEU A 170 -15.56 -13.19 -3.16
N ARG A 171 -16.09 -12.04 -3.59
CA ARG A 171 -17.51 -11.72 -3.46
C ARG A 171 -18.36 -12.68 -4.30
N GLU A 172 -17.96 -12.88 -5.56
CA GLU A 172 -18.64 -13.79 -6.50
C GLU A 172 -18.57 -15.26 -6.04
N ASP A 173 -17.55 -15.62 -5.27
CA ASP A 173 -17.39 -16.92 -4.58
C ASP A 173 -18.20 -17.04 -3.27
N GLY A 174 -19.16 -16.14 -3.03
CA GLY A 174 -20.10 -16.22 -1.90
C GLY A 174 -19.71 -15.39 -0.67
N ARG A 175 -18.75 -14.45 -0.78
CA ARG A 175 -18.51 -13.41 0.24
C ARG A 175 -19.27 -12.12 -0.09
N ASP A 176 -20.61 -12.17 -0.13
CA ASP A 176 -21.46 -11.06 -0.59
C ASP A 176 -21.20 -9.70 0.11
N GLU A 177 -20.73 -9.74 1.35
CA GLU A 177 -20.40 -8.54 2.14
C GLU A 177 -19.03 -7.93 1.80
N LEU A 178 -18.15 -8.67 1.12
CA LEU A 178 -16.82 -8.23 0.71
C LEU A 178 -16.94 -7.30 -0.50
N LYS A 179 -16.94 -5.99 -0.22
CA LYS A 179 -17.19 -4.95 -1.22
C LYS A 179 -16.04 -3.97 -1.37
N TYR A 180 -15.13 -3.95 -0.40
CA TYR A 180 -14.11 -2.91 -0.33
C TYR A 180 -12.71 -3.47 -0.51
N TYR A 181 -11.84 -2.62 -1.04
CA TYR A 181 -10.40 -2.79 -1.03
C TYR A 181 -9.78 -1.67 -0.19
N TYR A 182 -9.02 -2.04 0.84
CA TYR A 182 -8.39 -1.13 1.78
C TYR A 182 -6.89 -0.99 1.47
N MET A 183 -6.49 0.20 1.02
CA MET A 183 -5.12 0.49 0.59
C MET A 183 -4.22 1.01 1.73
N GLY A 184 -4.65 0.89 2.98
CA GLY A 184 -3.95 1.47 4.14
C GLY A 184 -4.10 3.00 4.26
N TYR A 185 -3.21 3.61 5.03
CA TYR A 185 -3.19 5.06 5.27
C TYR A 185 -3.09 5.88 3.99
N TYR A 186 -3.55 7.14 4.07
CA TYR A 186 -3.45 8.14 3.02
C TYR A 186 -2.98 9.47 3.59
N ILE A 187 -1.87 9.99 3.08
CA ILE A 187 -1.36 11.33 3.40
C ILE A 187 -1.31 12.10 2.08
N HIS A 188 -2.14 13.13 1.95
CA HIS A 188 -2.32 13.83 0.67
C HIS A 188 -1.05 14.55 0.19
N SER A 189 -0.30 15.13 1.11
CA SER A 189 0.98 15.80 0.84
C SER A 189 2.12 14.82 0.52
N CYS A 190 1.98 13.52 0.82
CA CYS A 190 3.03 12.53 0.60
C CYS A 190 3.02 12.04 -0.87
N PRO A 191 4.07 12.32 -1.68
CA PRO A 191 4.11 11.91 -3.08
C PRO A 191 3.99 10.40 -3.28
N LYS A 192 4.58 9.60 -2.36
CA LYS A 192 4.53 8.13 -2.39
C LYS A 192 3.11 7.59 -2.16
N MET A 193 2.19 8.38 -1.60
CA MET A 193 0.83 7.96 -1.27
C MET A 193 -0.23 8.59 -2.18
N ARG A 194 0.10 9.66 -2.93
CA ARG A 194 -0.84 10.35 -3.84
C ARG A 194 -1.52 9.42 -4.84
N TYR A 195 -0.86 8.34 -5.26
CA TYR A 195 -1.44 7.38 -6.22
C TYR A 195 -2.72 6.72 -5.70
N LYS A 196 -2.89 6.52 -4.37
CA LYS A 196 -4.08 5.90 -3.78
C LYS A 196 -5.35 6.73 -4.04
N GLY A 197 -5.23 8.05 -4.16
CA GLY A 197 -6.33 8.95 -4.50
C GLY A 197 -6.84 8.83 -5.95
N GLN A 198 -6.16 8.03 -6.78
CA GLN A 198 -6.56 7.76 -8.17
C GLN A 198 -7.57 6.60 -8.29
N TYR A 199 -7.81 5.86 -7.22
CA TYR A 199 -8.79 4.76 -7.19
C TYR A 199 -10.09 5.27 -6.60
N ARG A 200 -11.18 5.17 -7.36
CA ARG A 200 -12.47 5.77 -7.04
C ARG A 200 -13.63 4.83 -7.41
N PRO A 201 -14.76 4.89 -6.69
CA PRO A 201 -15.04 5.77 -5.55
C PRO A 201 -14.35 5.29 -4.25
N SER A 202 -13.65 6.18 -3.56
CA SER A 202 -12.93 5.87 -2.32
C SER A 202 -13.39 6.70 -1.13
N TYR A 203 -13.02 6.25 0.06
CA TYR A 203 -13.41 6.87 1.33
C TYR A 203 -12.16 7.04 2.20
N LEU A 204 -12.12 8.11 2.97
CA LEU A 204 -11.12 8.36 4.00
C LEU A 204 -11.73 8.17 5.37
N CYS A 205 -11.00 7.50 6.26
CA CYS A 205 -11.34 7.45 7.68
C CYS A 205 -10.73 8.66 8.38
N ASP A 206 -11.55 9.39 9.12
CA ASP A 206 -11.08 10.46 10.00
C ASP A 206 -10.29 9.86 11.17
N PRO A 207 -9.07 10.36 11.47
CA PRO A 207 -8.31 9.84 12.61
C PRO A 207 -8.93 10.22 13.97
N ILE A 208 -9.74 11.28 14.04
CA ILE A 208 -10.38 11.76 15.28
C ILE A 208 -11.74 11.07 15.47
N THR A 209 -12.65 11.22 14.52
CA THR A 209 -14.03 10.70 14.64
C THR A 209 -14.14 9.22 14.31
N LYS A 210 -13.17 8.66 13.58
CA LYS A 210 -13.19 7.28 13.04
C LYS A 210 -14.32 7.05 12.03
N GLU A 211 -14.93 8.12 11.52
CA GLU A 211 -15.96 8.07 10.51
C GLU A 211 -15.36 8.02 9.10
N TRP A 212 -16.09 7.43 8.16
CA TRP A 212 -15.66 7.29 6.77
C TRP A 212 -16.37 8.30 5.88
N HIS A 213 -15.59 9.11 5.16
CA HIS A 213 -16.12 10.16 4.29
C HIS A 213 -15.69 9.96 2.83
N PRO A 214 -16.53 10.30 1.83
CA PRO A 214 -16.17 10.20 0.42
C PRO A 214 -14.93 11.03 0.08
N PHE A 215 -13.90 10.40 -0.48
CA PHE A 215 -12.61 11.03 -0.76
C PHE A 215 -12.75 12.24 -1.69
N GLU A 216 -13.57 12.12 -2.73
CA GLU A 216 -13.74 13.12 -3.78
C GLU A 216 -14.29 14.45 -3.26
N LYS A 217 -15.12 14.40 -2.22
CA LYS A 217 -15.71 15.58 -1.58
C LYS A 217 -14.66 16.45 -0.91
N TRP A 218 -13.55 15.86 -0.47
CA TRP A 218 -12.55 16.50 0.41
C TRP A 218 -11.23 16.84 -0.28
N ILE A 219 -11.12 16.57 -1.59
CA ILE A 219 -9.94 16.95 -2.37
C ILE A 219 -9.64 18.46 -2.26
N PRO A 220 -10.62 19.38 -2.39
CA PRO A 220 -10.34 20.82 -2.30
C PRO A 220 -9.72 21.24 -0.97
N GLU A 221 -10.15 20.64 0.14
CA GLU A 221 -9.64 20.92 1.48
C GLU A 221 -8.24 20.33 1.68
N LEU A 222 -8.00 19.12 1.16
CA LEU A 222 -6.72 18.43 1.23
C LEU A 222 -5.62 19.13 0.40
N GLU A 223 -5.97 19.78 -0.71
CA GLU A 223 -5.00 20.57 -1.49
C GLU A 223 -4.64 21.90 -0.80
N LYS A 224 -5.49 22.39 0.11
CA LYS A 224 -5.28 23.66 0.85
C LYS A 224 -4.57 23.45 2.18
N ASN A 225 -4.81 22.33 2.85
CA ASN A 225 -4.37 22.10 4.22
C ASN A 225 -3.53 20.84 4.33
N PRO A 226 -2.40 20.87 5.08
CA PRO A 226 -1.59 19.69 5.32
C PRO A 226 -2.34 18.62 6.15
N PHE A 227 -3.33 19.05 6.93
CA PHE A 227 -4.19 18.20 7.74
C PHE A 227 -5.66 18.62 7.56
N VAL A 228 -6.53 17.63 7.40
CA VAL A 228 -7.98 17.81 7.31
C VAL A 228 -8.61 16.81 8.27
N THR A 229 -9.45 17.30 9.18
CA THR A 229 -10.34 16.48 10.00
C THR A 229 -11.77 16.95 9.81
N PHE A 230 -12.70 16.03 9.98
CA PHE A 230 -14.14 16.24 9.87
C PHE A 230 -14.82 16.40 11.24
N ALA A 231 -14.03 16.40 12.33
CA ALA A 231 -14.53 16.68 13.67
C ALA A 231 -15.06 18.12 13.77
N THR A 232 -16.23 18.29 14.38
CA THR A 232 -16.84 19.61 14.65
C THR A 232 -16.06 20.44 15.67
N HIS A 233 -15.28 19.78 16.52
CA HIS A 233 -14.36 20.40 17.47
C HIS A 233 -12.98 19.81 17.25
N VAL A 234 -12.09 20.62 16.69
CA VAL A 234 -10.67 20.33 16.64
C VAL A 234 -10.03 21.10 17.79
N PRO A 235 -9.38 20.43 18.76
CA PRO A 235 -8.60 21.14 19.76
C PRO A 235 -7.60 22.03 19.02
N THR A 236 -7.57 23.33 19.29
CA THR A 236 -6.56 24.24 18.75
C THR A 236 -5.48 24.47 19.79
N THR A 237 -4.24 24.69 19.35
CA THR A 237 -3.17 25.19 20.21
C THR A 237 -3.50 26.60 20.69
N ALA A 238 -2.79 27.08 21.73
CA ALA A 238 -3.01 28.41 22.30
C ALA A 238 -2.87 29.57 21.29
N ASP A 239 -2.13 29.38 20.19
CA ASP A 239 -1.98 30.33 19.07
C ASP A 239 -3.05 30.17 17.97
N GLY A 240 -4.08 29.35 18.19
CA GLY A 240 -5.20 29.15 17.27
C GLY A 240 -4.90 28.25 16.07
N LYS A 241 -3.75 27.56 16.06
CA LYS A 241 -3.41 26.58 15.02
C LYS A 241 -3.98 25.20 15.34
N LEU A 242 -4.10 24.37 14.32
CA LEU A 242 -4.42 22.94 14.49
C LEU A 242 -3.17 22.24 15.03
N PRO A 243 -3.25 21.48 16.14
CA PRO A 243 -2.15 20.68 16.62
C PRO A 243 -1.81 19.58 15.59
N PRO A 244 -0.58 19.06 15.60
CA PRO A 244 -0.23 17.89 14.82
C PRO A 244 -1.20 16.73 15.09
N PRO A 245 -1.52 15.90 14.09
CA PRO A 245 -2.54 14.85 14.22
C PRO A 245 -2.26 13.93 15.42
N GLY A 246 -3.20 13.84 16.37
CA GLY A 246 -3.12 12.95 17.53
C GLY A 246 -2.27 13.43 18.70
N MET A 247 -1.73 14.66 18.66
CA MET A 247 -1.05 15.26 19.80
C MET A 247 -1.95 16.24 20.55
N LEU A 248 -1.85 16.22 21.88
CA LEU A 248 -2.20 17.36 22.73
C LEU A 248 -1.34 18.57 22.29
N ASP A 249 -1.75 19.79 22.65
CA ASP A 249 -0.90 20.96 22.46
C ASP A 249 0.51 20.66 22.98
N ALA A 250 1.53 20.69 22.10
CA ALA A 250 2.89 20.31 22.46
C ALA A 250 3.47 21.22 23.57
N SER A 251 2.91 22.42 23.74
CA SER A 251 3.26 23.32 24.84
C SER A 251 2.71 22.87 26.21
N SER A 252 1.70 21.99 26.21
CA SER A 252 1.06 21.43 27.41
C SER A 252 1.56 20.03 27.80
N LEU A 253 2.43 19.41 26.98
CA LEU A 253 3.05 18.11 27.31
C LEU A 253 3.91 18.20 28.58
N THR A 254 3.62 17.33 29.53
CA THR A 254 4.39 17.12 30.76
C THR A 254 5.25 15.85 30.66
N TYR A 255 6.18 15.68 31.60
CA TYR A 255 6.95 14.44 31.72
C TYR A 255 6.06 13.21 31.96
N ASP A 256 4.99 13.36 32.75
CA ASP A 256 4.07 12.26 33.07
C ASP A 256 3.32 11.75 31.84
N ASP A 257 2.98 12.65 30.91
CA ASP A 257 2.28 12.31 29.65
C ASP A 257 3.10 11.37 28.76
N ILE A 258 4.43 11.40 28.85
CA ILE A 258 5.35 10.55 28.07
C ILE A 258 5.92 9.38 28.88
N ALA A 259 5.94 9.47 30.21
CA ALA A 259 6.45 8.44 31.11
C ALA A 259 5.48 7.27 31.29
N HIS A 260 4.17 7.52 31.09
CA HIS A 260 3.11 6.54 31.33
C HIS A 260 2.20 6.42 30.10
N VAL A 261 2.55 5.50 29.19
CA VAL A 261 1.77 5.28 27.98
C VAL A 261 0.61 4.32 28.29
N PRO A 262 -0.66 4.73 28.12
CA PRO A 262 -1.79 3.82 28.24
C PRO A 262 -1.77 2.83 27.08
N VAL A 263 -1.68 1.55 27.40
CA VAL A 263 -1.74 0.42 26.46
C VAL A 263 -2.97 -0.40 26.78
N TYR A 264 -3.85 -0.58 25.79
CA TYR A 264 -5.05 -1.40 25.97
C TYR A 264 -4.70 -2.88 25.77
N VAL A 265 -4.83 -3.68 26.83
CA VAL A 265 -4.54 -5.13 26.78
C VAL A 265 -5.75 -5.89 27.32
N SER A 266 -6.23 -6.86 26.55
CA SER A 266 -7.23 -7.86 26.97
C SER A 266 -8.42 -7.25 27.74
N ARG A 267 -9.10 -6.26 27.13
CA ARG A 267 -10.31 -5.58 27.65
C ARG A 267 -10.09 -4.57 28.79
N GLY A 268 -8.85 -4.14 29.06
CA GLY A 268 -8.57 -3.09 30.05
C GLY A 268 -7.42 -2.17 29.65
N MET A 269 -7.44 -0.94 30.16
CA MET A 269 -6.34 0.00 30.01
C MET A 269 -5.24 -0.34 31.03
N LYS A 270 -4.01 -0.58 30.57
CA LYS A 270 -2.83 -0.73 31.44
C LYS A 270 -1.86 0.40 31.13
N TYR A 271 -1.31 1.06 32.15
CA TYR A 271 -0.27 2.06 31.94
C TYR A 271 1.09 1.36 31.90
N VAL A 272 1.75 1.39 30.75
CA VAL A 272 3.10 0.85 30.60
C VAL A 272 4.08 1.99 30.86
N LYS A 273 4.97 1.79 31.84
CA LYS A 273 6.05 2.74 32.09
C LYS A 273 7.10 2.55 31.01
N THR A 274 7.36 3.61 30.25
CA THR A 274 8.42 3.62 29.25
C THR A 274 9.75 3.85 29.99
N TYR A 275 10.49 2.74 30.21
CA TYR A 275 11.88 2.66 30.71
C TYR A 275 12.15 2.69 32.23
N VAL A 276 13.26 2.04 32.60
CA VAL A 276 13.69 1.62 33.95
C VAL A 276 14.34 2.79 34.70
N LYS A 277 14.14 2.79 36.02
CA LYS A 277 14.27 3.91 36.96
C LYS A 277 15.70 4.31 37.34
N ASP A 278 16.74 3.68 36.79
CA ASP A 278 18.10 3.82 37.32
C ASP A 278 19.09 4.36 36.25
N GLU A 279 19.25 5.70 36.26
CA GLU A 279 20.23 6.62 35.60
C GLU A 279 20.23 6.81 34.05
N PRO A 280 20.60 7.99 33.50
CA PRO A 280 20.44 9.39 33.93
C PRO A 280 19.74 10.21 32.80
N THR A 281 18.40 10.29 32.75
CA THR A 281 17.71 10.78 31.54
C THR A 281 16.74 11.95 31.74
N LEU A 282 16.91 12.78 32.78
CA LEU A 282 16.18 14.05 32.84
C LEU A 282 16.57 14.97 31.67
N LYS A 283 17.87 15.09 31.38
CA LYS A 283 18.37 15.88 30.24
C LYS A 283 17.90 15.33 28.89
N GLU A 284 17.97 14.02 28.67
CA GLU A 284 17.55 13.43 27.39
C GLU A 284 16.03 13.54 27.15
N ASN A 285 15.22 13.49 28.22
CA ASN A 285 13.78 13.71 28.11
C ASN A 285 13.45 15.19 27.90
N GLU A 286 14.16 16.12 28.55
CA GLU A 286 14.06 17.56 28.27
C GLU A 286 14.48 17.91 26.85
N GLU A 287 15.57 17.31 26.35
CA GLU A 287 16.02 17.45 24.96
C GLU A 287 15.01 16.88 23.97
N ARG A 288 14.36 15.76 24.30
CA ARG A 288 13.34 15.17 23.43
C ARG A 288 12.03 15.95 23.44
N ILE A 289 11.64 16.50 24.60
CA ILE A 289 10.54 17.48 24.68
C ILE A 289 10.90 18.73 23.87
N ARG A 290 12.16 19.19 23.92
CA ARG A 290 12.66 20.30 23.10
C ARG A 290 12.62 19.96 21.60
N GLU A 291 13.09 18.79 21.19
CA GLU A 291 13.05 18.32 19.79
C GLU A 291 11.61 18.19 19.28
N ILE A 292 10.70 17.61 20.08
CA ILE A 292 9.28 17.53 19.74
C ILE A 292 8.72 18.94 19.56
N LYS A 293 8.95 19.85 20.52
CA LYS A 293 8.51 21.25 20.45
C LYS A 293 9.05 21.96 19.21
N GLU A 294 10.33 21.81 18.91
CA GLU A 294 10.98 22.37 17.71
C GLU A 294 10.40 21.80 16.41
N HIS A 295 10.16 20.50 16.34
CA HIS A 295 9.58 19.85 15.14
C HIS A 295 8.10 20.18 14.94
N THR A 296 7.36 20.47 16.01
CA THR A 296 5.95 20.90 15.92
C THR A 296 5.77 22.40 15.68
N ALA A 297 6.83 23.21 15.83
CA ALA A 297 6.79 24.66 15.60
C ALA A 297 7.13 25.07 14.14
N ALA A 298 7.70 24.17 13.34
CA ALA A 298 8.05 24.36 11.93
C ALA A 298 6.91 23.91 10.99
#